data_AF-A0A8J7ZB50-F1
#
_entry.id   AF-A0A8J7ZB50-F1
#
_cell.length_a   1.000
_cell.length_b   1.000
_cell.length_c   1.000
_cell.angle_alpha   90.00
_cell.angle_beta   90.00
_cell.angle_gamma   90.00
#
_symmetry.space_group_name_H-M   'P 1'
#
loop_
_entity.id
_entity.type
_entity.pdbx_description
1 polymer ?
#
loop_
_entity_poly.entity_id
_entity_poly.type
_entity_poly.pdbx_seq_one_letter_code
_entity_poly.pdbx_strand_id
1 'polypeptide(L)'
;MVKNISDYIVKRKDGIKICKKCQQIIEDEEDHMRRRHPELLKYMAKKEEKEEKFMCCYCGLYVKNWRGHMRDQHPEIIADASRRVKPEPEEEEFEFTF
;
A
#
# COMPACT_ATOMS: atom_id res chain seq x y z
N MET A 1 -1.02 4.23 10.27
CA MET A 1 -1.25 5.56 9.66
C MET A 1 -0.03 5.89 8.80
N VAL A 2 -0.20 5.89 7.48
CA VAL A 2 0.85 6.26 6.51
C VAL A 2 1.15 7.74 6.70
N LYS A 3 2.43 8.11 6.82
CA LYS A 3 2.83 9.50 6.97
C LYS A 3 3.26 10.06 5.62
N ASN A 4 2.54 11.02 5.08
CA ASN A 4 2.79 11.66 3.79
C ASN A 4 3.58 12.97 3.97
N ILE A 5 4.12 13.53 2.87
CA ILE A 5 4.80 14.84 2.87
C ILE A 5 3.91 15.91 3.54
N SER A 6 2.61 15.86 3.29
CA SER A 6 1.59 16.73 3.88
C SER A 6 1.55 16.67 5.41
N ASP A 7 1.95 15.57 6.06
CA ASP A 7 1.94 15.46 7.53
C ASP A 7 3.06 16.27 8.20
N TYR A 8 4.06 16.64 7.42
CA TYR A 8 5.15 17.50 7.85
C TYR A 8 4.87 18.98 7.58
N ILE A 9 3.69 19.30 7.04
CA ILE A 9 3.31 20.65 6.61
C ILE A 9 2.04 21.07 7.34
N VAL A 10 2.14 22.14 8.09
CA VAL A 10 1.01 22.75 8.79
C VAL A 10 0.46 23.87 7.93
N LYS A 11 -0.82 23.78 7.58
CA LYS A 11 -1.55 24.86 6.89
C LYS A 11 -2.25 25.73 7.93
N ARG A 12 -1.92 27.02 7.98
CA ARG A 12 -2.67 28.00 8.80
C ARG A 12 -3.86 28.56 8.04
N LYS A 13 -4.80 29.18 8.77
CA LYS A 13 -6.02 29.79 8.21
C LYS A 13 -5.70 30.88 7.16
N ASP A 14 -4.53 31.50 7.26
CA ASP A 14 -4.06 32.55 6.35
C ASP A 14 -3.51 32.01 5.02
N GLY A 15 -3.63 30.71 4.74
CA GLY A 15 -3.07 30.05 3.55
C GLY A 15 -1.56 29.78 3.63
N ILE A 16 -0.91 30.22 4.72
CA ILE A 16 0.52 30.03 4.95
C ILE A 16 0.80 28.56 5.29
N LYS A 17 1.71 27.94 4.55
CA LYS A 17 2.23 26.60 4.82
C LYS A 17 3.50 26.71 5.65
N ILE A 18 3.61 25.89 6.70
CA ILE A 18 4.75 25.91 7.62
C ILE A 18 5.31 24.51 7.77
N CYS A 19 6.62 24.36 7.68
CA CYS A 19 7.26 23.09 7.96
C CYS A 19 7.25 22.78 9.45
N LYS A 20 6.78 21.59 9.83
CA LYS A 20 6.71 21.16 11.22
C LYS A 20 8.09 20.91 11.84
N LYS A 21 9.09 20.55 11.04
CA LYS A 21 10.46 20.27 11.52
C LYS A 21 11.26 21.54 11.79
N CYS A 22 11.23 22.48 10.84
CA CYS A 22 12.10 23.65 10.88
C CYS A 22 11.35 24.97 11.07
N GLN A 23 10.02 24.91 11.27
CA GLN A 23 9.13 26.02 11.58
C GLN A 23 9.26 27.22 10.62
N GLN A 24 9.67 26.96 9.37
CA GLN A 24 9.75 27.97 8.33
C GLN A 24 8.52 27.96 7.44
N ILE A 25 8.21 29.15 6.92
CA ILE A 25 7.20 29.34 5.90
C ILE A 25 7.70 28.66 4.61
N ILE A 26 6.80 27.89 4.00
CA ILE A 26 7.02 27.14 2.78
C ILE A 26 6.19 27.77 1.67
N GLU A 27 6.83 28.10 0.56
CA GLU A 27 6.15 28.45 -0.69
C GLU A 27 5.88 27.18 -1.51
N ASP A 28 6.94 26.39 -1.76
CA ASP A 28 6.88 25.09 -2.43
C ASP A 28 7.25 23.92 -1.51
N GLU A 29 6.36 22.93 -1.43
CA GLU A 29 6.47 21.81 -0.50
C GLU A 29 7.60 20.85 -0.87
N GLU A 30 7.78 20.58 -2.16
CA GLU A 30 8.76 19.62 -2.65
C GLU A 30 10.18 20.18 -2.63
N ASP A 31 10.37 21.43 -3.07
CA ASP A 31 11.67 22.11 -3.06
C ASP A 31 12.18 22.26 -1.62
N HIS A 32 11.29 22.65 -0.69
CA HIS A 32 11.63 22.74 0.72
C HIS A 32 12.11 21.40 1.28
N MET A 33 11.38 20.31 1.02
CA MET A 33 11.76 18.99 1.51
C MET A 33 13.06 18.50 0.87
N ARG A 34 13.29 18.75 -0.43
CA ARG A 34 14.54 18.39 -1.12
C ARG A 34 15.75 19.13 -0.56
N ARG A 35 15.65 20.44 -0.37
CA ARG A 35 16.77 21.27 0.09
C ARG A 35 17.05 21.12 1.58
N ARG A 36 16.00 21.07 2.40
CA ARG A 36 16.13 21.20 3.86
C ARG A 36 15.98 19.89 4.62
N HIS A 37 15.29 18.92 4.03
CA HIS A 37 15.01 17.64 4.65
C HIS A 37 15.29 16.43 3.71
N PRO A 38 16.46 16.36 3.07
CA PRO A 38 16.78 15.27 2.14
C PRO A 38 16.74 13.89 2.80
N GLU A 39 17.05 13.81 4.10
CA GLU A 39 16.96 12.56 4.87
C GLU A 39 15.52 12.06 5.02
N LEU A 40 14.53 12.96 5.12
CA LEU A 40 13.13 12.56 5.16
C LEU A 40 12.71 11.99 3.81
N LEU A 41 13.17 12.57 2.71
CA LEU A 41 12.87 12.10 1.35
C LEU A 41 13.47 10.71 1.11
N LYS A 42 14.70 10.47 1.57
CA LYS A 42 15.32 9.14 1.58
C LYS A 42 14.57 8.14 2.46
N TYR A 43 14.09 8.57 3.63
CA TYR A 43 13.31 7.72 4.51
C TYR A 43 11.98 7.31 3.87
N MET A 44 11.29 8.26 3.22
CA MET A 44 10.04 8.01 2.49
C MET A 44 10.27 7.02 1.35
N ALA A 45 11.26 7.24 0.49
CA ALA A 45 11.57 6.34 -0.62
C ALA A 45 11.93 4.91 -0.15
N LYS A 46 12.75 4.79 0.91
CA LYS A 46 13.11 3.49 1.49
C LYS A 46 11.93 2.81 2.18
N LYS A 47 10.95 3.59 2.62
CA LYS A 47 9.74 3.10 3.27
C LYS A 47 8.72 2.63 2.25
N GLU A 48 8.52 3.35 1.14
CA GLU A 48 7.74 2.87 -0.01
C GLU A 48 8.30 1.53 -0.48
N GLU A 49 9.62 1.42 -0.66
CA GLU A 49 10.28 0.17 -1.06
C GLU A 49 10.14 -0.97 -0.02
N LYS A 50 9.80 -0.66 1.22
CA LYS A 50 9.54 -1.64 2.30
C LYS A 50 8.06 -1.99 2.41
N GLU A 51 7.14 -1.04 2.26
CA GLU A 51 5.70 -1.28 2.26
C GLU A 51 5.26 -2.10 1.04
N GLU A 52 6.03 -2.05 -0.04
CA GLU A 52 5.88 -2.97 -1.18
C GLU A 52 6.28 -4.42 -0.85
N LYS A 53 6.97 -4.69 0.26
CA LYS A 53 7.44 -6.04 0.60
C LYS A 53 6.45 -6.74 1.53
N PHE A 54 5.75 -7.73 0.99
CA PHE A 54 4.90 -8.65 1.73
C PHE A 54 5.72 -9.81 2.29
N MET A 55 5.47 -10.22 3.53
CA MET A 55 6.11 -11.42 4.07
C MET A 55 5.37 -12.67 3.60
N CYS A 56 6.11 -13.66 3.11
CA CYS A 56 5.58 -14.99 2.88
C CYS A 56 5.46 -15.79 4.15
N CYS A 57 4.22 -16.15 4.53
CA CYS A 57 3.99 -17.02 5.68
C CYS A 57 4.43 -18.47 5.45
N TYR A 58 4.71 -18.88 4.21
CA TYR A 58 5.12 -20.25 3.88
C TYR A 58 6.64 -20.42 3.85
N CYS A 59 7.37 -19.47 3.27
CA CYS A 59 8.84 -19.53 3.21
C CYS A 59 9.56 -18.47 4.06
N GLY A 60 8.84 -17.58 4.74
CA GLY A 60 9.43 -16.58 5.64
C GLY A 60 10.18 -15.44 4.93
N LEU A 61 10.15 -15.40 3.60
CA LEU A 61 10.84 -14.39 2.79
C LEU A 61 9.98 -13.15 2.57
N TYR A 62 10.60 -11.97 2.53
CA TYR A 62 9.94 -10.73 2.14
C TYR A 62 9.99 -10.54 0.62
N VAL A 63 8.85 -10.38 -0.02
CA VAL A 63 8.67 -10.34 -1.48
C VAL A 63 7.88 -9.11 -1.92
N LYS A 64 8.35 -8.46 -2.99
CA LYS A 64 7.73 -7.23 -3.53
C LYS A 64 6.37 -7.46 -4.21
N ASN A 65 6.18 -8.63 -4.82
CA ASN A 65 4.93 -8.98 -5.49
C ASN A 65 4.43 -10.32 -4.94
N TRP A 66 3.53 -10.26 -3.95
CA TRP A 66 2.97 -11.43 -3.29
C TRP A 66 2.31 -12.41 -4.27
N ARG A 67 1.51 -11.89 -5.21
CA ARG A 67 0.77 -12.72 -6.17
C ARG A 67 1.68 -13.38 -7.22
N GLY A 68 2.73 -12.69 -7.65
CA GLY A 68 3.75 -13.28 -8.52
C GLY A 68 4.51 -14.40 -7.79
N HIS A 69 5.04 -14.07 -6.61
CA HIS A 69 5.73 -15.03 -5.75
C HIS A 69 4.90 -16.28 -5.45
N MET A 70 3.62 -16.12 -5.12
CA MET A 70 2.71 -17.24 -4.87
C MET A 70 2.56 -18.15 -6.09
N ARG A 71 2.47 -17.60 -7.30
CA ARG A 71 2.37 -18.40 -8.54
C ARG A 71 3.66 -19.17 -8.83
N ASP A 72 4.80 -18.55 -8.60
CA ASP A 72 6.09 -19.12 -8.99
C ASP A 72 6.66 -20.09 -7.94
N GLN A 73 6.46 -19.80 -6.65
CA GLN A 73 7.06 -20.55 -5.53
C GLN A 73 6.06 -21.45 -4.78
N HIS A 74 4.76 -21.16 -4.90
CA HIS A 74 3.70 -21.86 -4.16
C HIS A 74 2.50 -22.25 -5.06
N PRO A 75 2.72 -22.88 -6.23
CA PRO A 75 1.64 -23.22 -7.15
C PRO A 75 0.62 -24.20 -6.53
N GLU A 76 1.07 -25.07 -5.63
CA GLU A 76 0.23 -26.07 -4.95
C GLU A 76 -0.85 -25.44 -4.07
N ILE A 77 -0.53 -24.31 -3.40
CA ILE A 77 -1.46 -23.58 -2.53
C ILE A 77 -2.57 -22.92 -3.35
N ILE A 78 -2.24 -22.40 -4.54
CA ILE A 78 -3.21 -21.81 -5.46
C ILE A 78 -4.14 -22.90 -6.01
N ALA A 79 -3.61 -24.08 -6.34
CA ALA A 79 -4.39 -25.21 -6.82
C ALA A 79 -5.40 -25.69 -5.76
N ASP A 80 -5.00 -25.80 -4.50
CA ASP A 80 -5.91 -26.20 -3.43
C ASP A 80 -6.95 -25.14 -3.07
N ALA A 81 -6.63 -23.84 -3.22
CA ALA A 81 -7.62 -22.78 -3.05
C ALA A 81 -8.75 -22.87 -4.10
N SER A 82 -8.41 -23.20 -5.35
CA SER A 82 -9.38 -23.33 -6.44
C SER A 82 -10.36 -24.50 -6.24
N ARG A 83 -9.93 -25.57 -5.54
CA ARG A 83 -10.78 -26.73 -5.23
C ARG A 83 -11.79 -26.48 -4.10
N ARG A 84 -11.58 -25.45 -3.29
CA ARG A 84 -12.46 -25.10 -2.15
C ARG A 84 -13.60 -24.16 -2.52
N VAL A 85 -13.65 -23.69 -3.78
CA VAL A 85 -14.78 -22.91 -4.27
C VAL A 85 -15.98 -23.86 -4.36
N LYS A 86 -16.95 -23.67 -3.47
CA LYS A 86 -18.23 -24.39 -3.50
C LYS A 86 -18.88 -24.07 -4.86
N PRO A 87 -19.27 -25.06 -5.66
CA PRO A 87 -19.96 -24.80 -6.92
C PRO A 87 -21.18 -23.91 -6.66
N GLU A 88 -21.42 -22.93 -7.54
CA GLU A 88 -22.60 -22.09 -7.48
C GLU A 88 -23.85 -23.00 -7.54
N PRO A 89 -24.83 -22.82 -6.64
CA PRO A 89 -26.05 -23.63 -6.70
C PRO A 89 -26.75 -23.35 -8.03
N GLU A 90 -26.95 -24.39 -8.83
CA GLU A 90 -27.73 -24.33 -10.06
C GLU A 90 -29.13 -23.80 -9.71
N GLU A 91 -29.57 -22.74 -10.38
CA GLU A 91 -30.90 -22.18 -10.23
C GLU A 91 -31.91 -23.22 -10.74
N GLU A 92 -32.55 -23.97 -9.83
CA GLU A 92 -33.71 -24.80 -10.18
C GLU A 92 -34.83 -23.86 -10.67
N GLU A 93 -35.05 -23.85 -11.99
CA GLU A 93 -36.21 -23.24 -12.62
C GLU A 93 -37.48 -23.90 -12.07
N PHE A 94 -38.11 -23.24 -11.09
CA PHE A 94 -39.36 -23.68 -10.52
C PHE A 94 -40.50 -23.44 -11.53
N GLU A 95 -40.81 -24.44 -12.36
CA GLU A 95 -41.99 -24.41 -13.22
C GLU A 95 -43.26 -24.41 -12.37
N PHE A 96 -43.87 -23.23 -12.20
CA PHE A 96 -45.23 -23.11 -11.70
C PHE A 96 -46.21 -23.67 -12.73
N THR A 97 -46.77 -24.84 -12.46
CA THR A 97 -47.93 -25.36 -13.19
C THR A 97 -49.20 -24.70 -12.65
N PHE A 98 -49.99 -24.14 -13.56
CA PHE A 98 -51.21 -23.35 -13.33
C PHE A 98 -52.43 -24.21 -12.93
#